data_AF-A0A0X3XT39-F1
#
_entry.id   AF-A0A0X3XT39-F1
#
_cell.length_a   1.000
_cell.length_b   1.000
_cell.length_c   1.000
_cell.angle_alpha   90.00
_cell.angle_beta   90.00
_cell.angle_gamma   90.00
#
_symmetry.space_group_name_H-M   'P 1'
#
loop_
_entity.id
_entity.type
_entity.pdbx_description
1 polymer ?
#
loop_
_entity_poly.entity_id
_entity_poly.type
_entity_poly.pdbx_seq_one_letter_code
_entity_poly.pdbx_strand_id
1 'polypeptide(L)'
;MRTPRLRGLMRSLLVPVAATAMVLLTGSPGAHAATDLSTVAEALREDPVYVDPAASDQLSSADAQALSDKIRDAGKPVFVAVLPADQPERDIFLNLRTETGITGLYAIRSGDRFGARADTAVLPPRGVQNLVTAVRDVDDPKAQLNDFVDAALRSARGTAPASWGDGGGGGVDTTGLVVAGAVVAAGGAGAYALVRRNRRRHEEVQRTALEKLRVVVDEDITAYGEELDRLEFHPAEPGADDAMRGDYEGALDSYEEAKRLMDAARKPEDVKAVTQALADGRFSLALLAARREGRPLPERRPPCFFDPRHGPAVADETWTPPAGAPREVPVCAADRARLADGRDPQVREVDTEYGRRPYWDAGPAYGPWAGGYFGGGILPALLVGTLLGSVMAGPAYAADYGAGYGDFGGYQGGDVSGADFDSGSFDGGFGDGGFGGGGDFGGGGGFDGGGF
;
A
#
# COMPACT_ATOMS: atom_id res chain seq x y z
N MET A 1 -45.95 11.98 52.08
CA MET A 1 -45.26 12.20 53.37
C MET A 1 -45.11 10.86 54.08
N ARG A 2 -43.86 10.47 54.43
CA ARG A 2 -43.42 9.42 55.41
C ARG A 2 -43.90 7.98 55.11
N THR A 3 -43.13 6.88 55.13
CA THR A 3 -41.77 6.41 55.52
C THR A 3 -41.80 4.86 55.23
N PRO A 4 -40.82 4.00 55.57
CA PRO A 4 -39.40 3.96 55.23
C PRO A 4 -38.92 2.57 54.70
N ARG A 5 -37.67 2.55 54.21
CA ARG A 5 -36.64 1.48 54.23
C ARG A 5 -37.03 0.04 54.65
N LEU A 6 -36.62 -0.94 53.84
CA LEU A 6 -36.06 -2.19 54.37
C LEU A 6 -34.71 -2.50 53.71
N ARG A 7 -33.67 -2.57 54.53
CA ARG A 7 -32.31 -2.98 54.20
C ARG A 7 -32.22 -4.52 54.19
N GLY A 8 -31.37 -4.99 53.27
CA GLY A 8 -30.71 -6.28 53.16
C GLY A 8 -30.72 -7.25 54.34
N LEU A 9 -30.94 -8.51 54.00
CA LEU A 9 -30.52 -9.69 54.74
C LEU A 9 -30.33 -10.87 53.78
N MET A 10 -29.52 -11.86 54.19
CA MET A 10 -29.07 -13.09 53.51
C MET A 10 -27.81 -12.86 52.65
N ARG A 11 -26.58 -13.05 53.13
CA ARG A 11 -25.96 -14.18 53.89
C ARG A 11 -26.15 -15.53 53.20
N SER A 12 -25.06 -15.94 52.53
CA SER A 12 -24.50 -17.30 52.46
C SER A 12 -25.21 -18.36 51.60
N LEU A 13 -24.56 -18.80 50.52
CA LEU A 13 -24.01 -20.16 50.43
C LEU A 13 -23.09 -20.33 49.20
N LEU A 14 -21.87 -20.79 49.47
CA LEU A 14 -20.95 -21.44 48.53
C LEU A 14 -21.46 -22.87 48.25
N VAL A 15 -21.61 -23.27 46.98
CA VAL A 15 -21.40 -24.66 46.51
C VAL A 15 -20.88 -24.60 45.05
N PRO A 16 -19.77 -25.29 44.72
CA PRO A 16 -19.32 -25.47 43.35
C PRO A 16 -20.01 -26.70 42.75
N VAL A 17 -20.57 -26.58 41.53
CA VAL A 17 -21.02 -27.76 40.76
C VAL A 17 -19.98 -28.03 39.69
N ALA A 18 -19.06 -28.92 40.02
CA ALA A 18 -18.38 -29.75 39.04
C ALA A 18 -19.30 -30.95 38.74
N ALA A 19 -19.77 -31.07 37.51
CA ALA A 19 -20.41 -32.27 37.01
C ALA A 19 -19.72 -32.69 35.71
N THR A 20 -18.96 -33.77 35.85
CA THR A 20 -18.34 -34.60 34.82
C THR A 20 -19.32 -34.98 33.71
N ALA A 21 -18.99 -34.64 32.46
CA ALA A 21 -19.57 -35.25 31.27
C ALA A 21 -18.55 -36.21 30.65
N MET A 22 -18.66 -37.48 31.03
CA MET A 22 -17.99 -38.60 30.38
C MET A 22 -18.81 -38.95 29.12
N VAL A 23 -18.38 -38.45 27.96
CA VAL A 23 -19.02 -38.76 26.68
C VAL A 23 -18.46 -40.09 26.16
N LEU A 24 -19.34 -41.08 26.06
CA LEU A 24 -19.10 -42.38 25.45
C LEU A 24 -18.80 -42.24 23.95
N LEU A 25 -17.77 -42.94 23.49
CA LEU A 25 -17.51 -43.21 22.09
C LEU A 25 -18.63 -44.08 21.51
N THR A 26 -19.46 -43.50 20.65
CA THR A 26 -20.18 -44.22 19.60
C THR A 26 -19.91 -43.52 18.28
N GLY A 27 -19.17 -44.19 17.40
CA GLY A 27 -18.79 -43.69 16.09
C GLY A 27 -20.00 -43.32 15.25
N SER A 28 -20.10 -42.05 14.94
CA SER A 28 -20.81 -41.51 13.78
C SER A 28 -19.73 -40.87 12.91
N PRO A 29 -19.71 -41.02 11.58
CA PRO A 29 -18.79 -40.26 10.74
C PRO A 29 -19.14 -38.79 10.92
N GLY A 30 -18.32 -38.08 11.68
CA GLY A 30 -18.48 -36.67 11.92
C GLY A 30 -18.31 -35.94 10.60
N ALA A 31 -19.32 -35.16 10.21
CA ALA A 31 -19.11 -34.07 9.29
C ALA A 31 -18.11 -33.12 9.96
N HIS A 32 -16.83 -33.25 9.62
CA HIS A 32 -15.81 -32.30 10.03
C HIS A 32 -16.14 -30.96 9.36
N ALA A 33 -16.26 -29.90 10.16
CA ALA A 33 -16.47 -28.55 9.63
C ALA A 33 -15.15 -28.05 9.03
N ALA A 34 -15.24 -27.28 7.94
CA ALA A 34 -14.12 -26.56 7.34
C ALA A 34 -13.25 -25.86 8.40
N THR A 35 -11.94 -26.05 8.31
CA THR A 35 -10.96 -25.44 9.22
C THR A 35 -10.97 -23.93 9.08
N ASP A 36 -11.03 -23.23 10.22
CA ASP A 36 -10.96 -21.78 10.27
C ASP A 36 -9.58 -21.30 9.76
N LEU A 37 -9.59 -20.49 8.69
CA LEU A 37 -8.37 -19.95 8.06
C LEU A 37 -7.53 -19.10 9.02
N SER A 38 -8.14 -18.51 10.05
CA SER A 38 -7.39 -17.78 11.08
C SER A 38 -6.44 -18.70 11.87
N THR A 39 -6.85 -19.95 12.11
CA THR A 39 -6.03 -20.98 12.77
C THR A 39 -4.89 -21.44 11.86
N VAL A 40 -5.19 -21.64 10.56
CA VAL A 40 -4.18 -21.98 9.55
C VAL A 40 -3.14 -20.87 9.45
N ALA A 41 -3.59 -19.62 9.38
CA ALA A 41 -2.73 -18.44 9.32
C ALA A 41 -1.85 -18.29 10.57
N GLU A 42 -2.40 -18.52 11.77
CA GLU A 42 -1.62 -18.46 13.01
C GLU A 42 -0.53 -19.53 13.04
N ALA A 43 -0.83 -20.76 12.63
CA ALA A 43 0.18 -21.80 12.49
C ALA A 43 1.25 -21.42 11.45
N LEU A 44 0.85 -20.84 10.31
CA LEU A 44 1.76 -20.43 9.24
C LEU A 44 2.73 -19.30 9.63
N ARG A 45 2.39 -18.49 10.64
CA ARG A 45 3.34 -17.50 11.18
C ARG A 45 4.49 -18.15 11.93
N GLU A 46 4.26 -19.31 12.55
CA GLU A 46 5.25 -20.02 13.38
C GLU A 46 5.96 -21.15 12.61
N ASP A 47 5.30 -21.73 11.61
CA ASP A 47 5.84 -22.81 10.79
C ASP A 47 5.47 -22.61 9.31
N PRO A 48 6.40 -22.76 8.35
CA PRO A 48 6.09 -22.62 6.91
C PRO A 48 5.07 -23.64 6.37
N VAL A 49 4.80 -24.74 7.07
CA VAL A 49 3.94 -25.83 6.60
C VAL A 49 2.84 -26.12 7.62
N TYR A 50 1.58 -25.97 7.20
CA TYR A 50 0.42 -26.41 7.95
C TYR A 50 -0.25 -27.60 7.27
N VAL A 51 -0.53 -28.66 8.01
CA VAL A 51 -1.35 -29.79 7.57
C VAL A 51 -2.55 -29.92 8.49
N ASP A 52 -3.74 -29.82 7.91
CA ASP A 52 -4.96 -30.01 8.66
C ASP A 52 -5.09 -31.45 9.16
N PRO A 53 -5.53 -31.70 10.41
CA PRO A 53 -5.77 -33.05 10.89
C PRO A 53 -6.70 -33.89 9.99
N ALA A 54 -7.69 -33.28 9.36
CA ALA A 54 -8.61 -33.92 8.43
C ALA A 54 -8.00 -34.20 7.03
N ALA A 55 -6.79 -33.70 6.76
CA ALA A 55 -6.02 -33.92 5.53
C ALA A 55 -4.68 -34.65 5.80
N SER A 56 -4.54 -35.27 6.98
CA SER A 56 -3.32 -35.98 7.42
C SER A 56 -2.99 -37.24 6.59
N ASP A 57 -3.96 -37.71 5.79
CA ASP A 57 -3.79 -38.78 4.80
C ASP A 57 -3.05 -38.31 3.54
N GLN A 58 -3.08 -37.01 3.22
CA GLN A 58 -2.39 -36.45 2.07
C GLN A 58 -0.91 -36.19 2.34
N LEU A 59 -0.54 -35.79 3.57
CA LEU A 59 0.85 -35.57 3.95
C LEU A 59 1.07 -36.01 5.40
N SER A 60 1.98 -36.95 5.60
CA SER A 60 2.30 -37.43 6.94
C SER A 60 2.98 -36.34 7.77
N SER A 61 2.85 -36.38 9.10
CA SER A 61 3.51 -35.40 9.99
C SER A 61 5.03 -35.39 9.84
N ALA A 62 5.64 -36.54 9.51
CA ALA A 62 7.07 -36.63 9.26
C ALA A 62 7.47 -35.92 7.95
N ASP A 63 6.65 -36.06 6.90
CA ASP A 63 6.89 -35.39 5.61
C ASP A 63 6.61 -33.88 5.70
N ALA A 64 5.61 -33.48 6.46
CA ALA A 64 5.31 -32.08 6.75
C ALA A 64 6.48 -31.41 7.49
N GLN A 65 7.04 -32.08 8.50
CA GLN A 65 8.22 -31.59 9.22
C GLN A 65 9.43 -31.48 8.29
N ALA A 66 9.69 -32.49 7.46
CA ALA A 66 10.79 -32.46 6.50
C ALA A 66 10.65 -31.32 5.47
N LEU A 67 9.41 -31.02 5.05
CA LEU A 67 9.12 -29.90 4.16
C LEU A 67 9.31 -28.55 4.87
N SER A 68 8.92 -28.47 6.15
CA SER A 68 9.12 -27.28 6.98
C SER A 68 10.59 -26.97 7.18
N ASP A 69 11.38 -27.97 7.61
CA ASP A 69 12.82 -27.85 7.78
C ASP A 69 13.50 -27.40 6.49
N LYS A 70 13.11 -27.97 5.34
CA LYS A 70 13.60 -27.57 4.02
C LYS A 70 13.37 -26.07 3.72
N ILE A 71 12.18 -25.55 4.02
CA ILE A 71 11.83 -24.14 3.76
C ILE A 71 12.59 -23.21 4.73
N ARG A 72 12.67 -23.59 6.01
CA ARG A 72 13.42 -22.84 7.03
C ARG A 72 14.91 -22.76 6.69
N ASP A 73 15.52 -23.88 6.33
CA ASP A 73 16.95 -23.97 5.97
C ASP A 73 17.28 -23.15 4.72
N ALA A 74 16.36 -23.10 3.76
CA ALA A 74 16.51 -22.26 2.57
C ALA A 74 16.32 -20.76 2.88
N GLY A 75 15.70 -20.42 4.01
CA GLY A 75 15.49 -19.05 4.47
C GLY A 75 14.62 -18.23 3.51
N LYS A 76 13.57 -18.84 2.93
CA LYS A 76 12.69 -18.19 1.93
C LYS A 76 11.24 -18.06 2.45
N PRO A 77 10.50 -17.00 2.05
CA PRO A 77 9.12 -16.77 2.50
C PRO A 77 8.11 -17.59 1.68
N VAL A 78 8.18 -18.91 1.80
CA VAL A 78 7.29 -19.86 1.13
C VAL A 78 6.40 -20.52 2.17
N PHE A 79 5.09 -20.47 1.96
CA PHE A 79 4.07 -20.96 2.88
C PHE A 79 3.26 -22.07 2.18
N VAL A 80 3.03 -23.18 2.88
CA VAL A 80 2.31 -24.34 2.35
C VAL A 80 1.20 -24.73 3.32
N ALA A 81 -0.04 -24.77 2.83
CA ALA A 81 -1.19 -25.28 3.58
C ALA A 81 -1.81 -26.49 2.89
N VAL A 82 -1.97 -27.59 3.63
CA VAL A 82 -2.70 -28.79 3.20
C VAL A 82 -4.01 -28.86 3.96
N LEU A 83 -5.12 -28.73 3.24
CA LEU A 83 -6.46 -28.53 3.80
C LEU A 83 -7.43 -29.62 3.31
N PRO A 84 -8.55 -29.86 4.03
CA PRO A 84 -9.57 -30.79 3.57
C PRO A 84 -10.27 -30.30 2.29
N ALA A 85 -10.94 -31.22 1.57
CA ALA A 85 -11.52 -30.96 0.25
C ALA A 85 -12.78 -30.07 0.28
N ASP A 86 -13.39 -29.89 1.45
CA ASP A 86 -14.64 -29.12 1.66
C ASP A 86 -14.41 -27.63 1.97
N GLN A 87 -13.17 -27.14 1.84
CA GLN A 87 -12.86 -25.74 2.09
C GLN A 87 -13.53 -24.79 1.09
N PRO A 88 -14.08 -23.64 1.55
CA PRO A 88 -14.59 -22.60 0.67
C PRO A 88 -13.48 -22.05 -0.23
N GLU A 89 -13.67 -22.14 -1.54
CA GLU A 89 -12.63 -21.78 -2.52
C GLU A 89 -12.54 -20.27 -2.75
N ARG A 90 -13.65 -19.56 -2.57
CA ARG A 90 -13.73 -18.14 -2.87
C ARG A 90 -12.84 -17.35 -1.91
N ASP A 91 -11.95 -16.54 -2.48
CA ASP A 91 -11.06 -15.65 -1.76
C ASP A 91 -10.12 -16.38 -0.77
N ILE A 92 -9.91 -17.70 -0.90
CA ILE A 92 -9.13 -18.49 0.07
C ILE A 92 -7.68 -18.01 0.18
N PHE A 93 -7.03 -17.71 -0.96
CA PHE A 93 -5.68 -17.18 -0.98
C PHE A 93 -5.61 -15.76 -0.42
N LEU A 94 -6.59 -14.91 -0.78
CA LEU A 94 -6.70 -13.55 -0.28
C LEU A 94 -6.88 -13.52 1.24
N ASN A 95 -7.79 -14.33 1.77
CA ASN A 95 -8.09 -14.43 3.19
C ASN A 95 -6.91 -15.03 3.94
N LEU A 96 -6.31 -16.12 3.45
CA LEU A 96 -5.13 -16.72 4.09
C LEU A 96 -3.95 -15.75 4.14
N ARG A 97 -3.69 -15.01 3.05
CA ARG A 97 -2.64 -13.98 3.00
C ARG A 97 -2.92 -12.82 3.95
N THR A 98 -4.17 -12.36 4.00
CA THR A 98 -4.63 -11.27 4.87
C THR A 98 -4.46 -11.64 6.33
N GLU A 99 -4.95 -12.83 6.70
CA GLU A 99 -4.86 -13.35 8.06
C GLU A 99 -3.41 -13.61 8.42
N THR A 100 -2.61 -14.28 7.58
CA THR A 100 -1.20 -14.55 7.90
C THR A 100 -0.42 -13.24 8.06
N GLY A 101 -0.69 -12.25 7.20
CA GLY A 101 -0.15 -10.90 7.30
C GLY A 101 1.34 -10.76 6.95
N ILE A 102 1.91 -11.75 6.25
CA ILE A 102 3.33 -11.80 5.90
C ILE A 102 3.50 -11.84 4.37
N THR A 103 4.42 -11.05 3.84
CA THR A 103 4.74 -11.01 2.41
C THR A 103 5.39 -12.32 1.97
N GLY A 104 4.75 -13.07 1.06
CA GLY A 104 5.12 -14.45 0.79
C GLY A 104 4.55 -15.05 -0.48
N LEU A 105 5.04 -16.25 -0.80
CA LEU A 105 4.43 -17.17 -1.76
C LEU A 105 3.60 -18.20 -0.99
N TYR A 106 2.30 -18.25 -1.26
CA TYR A 106 1.33 -19.10 -0.58
C TYR A 106 0.85 -20.20 -1.52
N ALA A 107 1.13 -21.45 -1.17
CA ALA A 107 0.61 -22.63 -1.86
C ALA A 107 -0.43 -23.32 -0.98
N ILE A 108 -1.56 -23.69 -1.58
CA ILE A 108 -2.62 -24.44 -0.91
C ILE A 108 -2.89 -25.71 -1.71
N ARG A 109 -2.96 -26.84 -1.01
CA ARG A 109 -3.55 -28.07 -1.51
C ARG A 109 -4.85 -28.35 -0.76
N SER A 110 -5.96 -28.52 -1.48
CA SER A 110 -7.28 -28.86 -0.91
C SER A 110 -7.84 -30.07 -1.66
N GLY A 111 -7.74 -31.24 -1.05
CA GLY A 111 -8.01 -32.52 -1.71
C GLY A 111 -7.07 -32.74 -2.90
N ASP A 112 -7.63 -32.94 -4.09
CA ASP A 112 -6.86 -33.12 -5.33
C ASP A 112 -6.48 -31.79 -6.02
N ARG A 113 -6.93 -30.66 -5.47
CA ARG A 113 -6.67 -29.34 -6.06
C ARG A 113 -5.43 -28.71 -5.47
N PHE A 114 -4.64 -28.09 -6.34
CA PHE A 114 -3.43 -27.37 -5.97
C PHE A 114 -3.41 -26.00 -6.63
N GLY A 115 -2.98 -24.99 -5.89
CA GLY A 115 -2.83 -23.62 -6.40
C GLY A 115 -1.85 -22.81 -5.56
N ALA A 116 -1.36 -21.71 -6.13
CA ALA A 116 -0.51 -20.78 -5.42
C ALA A 116 -0.76 -19.33 -5.84
N ARG A 117 -0.43 -18.39 -4.94
CA ARG A 117 -0.42 -16.93 -5.14
C ARG A 117 0.77 -16.32 -4.43
N ALA A 118 1.26 -15.19 -4.90
CA ALA A 118 2.42 -14.54 -4.30
C ALA A 118 2.32 -13.02 -4.35
N ASP A 119 2.89 -12.37 -3.34
CA ASP A 119 3.25 -10.97 -3.46
C ASP A 119 4.26 -10.80 -4.62
N THR A 120 4.05 -9.79 -5.46
CA THR A 120 4.91 -9.50 -6.64
C THR A 120 6.37 -9.26 -6.26
N ALA A 121 6.62 -8.77 -5.03
CA ALA A 121 7.96 -8.65 -4.46
C ALA A 121 8.68 -10.01 -4.36
N VAL A 122 7.96 -11.07 -4.00
CA VAL A 122 8.47 -12.44 -3.82
C VAL A 122 8.60 -13.18 -5.14
N LEU A 123 7.52 -13.22 -5.92
CA LEU A 123 7.50 -13.90 -7.21
C LEU A 123 6.44 -13.25 -8.15
N PRO A 124 6.79 -12.90 -9.40
CA PRO A 124 5.82 -12.31 -10.31
C PRO A 124 4.72 -13.32 -10.72
N PRO A 125 3.51 -12.87 -11.09
CA PRO A 125 2.38 -13.76 -11.41
C PRO A 125 2.69 -14.82 -12.47
N ARG A 126 3.46 -14.48 -13.50
CA ARG A 126 3.93 -15.44 -14.53
C ARG A 126 4.83 -16.53 -13.94
N GLY A 127 5.65 -16.19 -12.95
CA GLY A 127 6.48 -17.15 -12.24
C GLY A 127 5.62 -18.15 -11.46
N VAL A 128 4.65 -17.66 -10.69
CA VAL A 128 3.69 -18.50 -9.96
C VAL A 128 2.96 -19.46 -10.92
N GLN A 129 2.46 -18.95 -12.04
CA GLN A 129 1.76 -19.77 -13.05
C GLN A 129 2.65 -20.89 -13.60
N ASN A 130 3.92 -20.59 -13.89
CA ASN A 130 4.86 -21.61 -14.38
C ASN A 130 5.12 -22.69 -13.33
N LEU A 131 5.26 -22.32 -12.04
CA LEU A 131 5.47 -23.27 -10.95
C LEU A 131 4.26 -24.18 -10.74
N VAL A 132 3.05 -23.61 -10.69
CA VAL A 132 1.80 -24.39 -10.56
C VAL A 132 1.61 -25.32 -11.77
N THR A 133 1.92 -24.84 -12.98
CA THR A 133 1.84 -25.64 -14.20
C THR A 133 2.80 -26.82 -14.18
N ALA A 134 4.01 -26.64 -13.65
CA ALA A 134 5.05 -27.67 -13.61
C ALA A 134 4.68 -28.88 -12.73
N VAL A 135 3.83 -28.69 -11.73
CA VAL A 135 3.45 -29.74 -10.77
C VAL A 135 2.00 -30.23 -10.95
N ARG A 136 1.31 -29.75 -11.98
CA ARG A 136 -0.12 -30.02 -12.20
C ARG A 136 -0.41 -31.51 -12.45
N ASP A 137 0.49 -32.19 -13.16
CA ASP A 137 0.32 -33.60 -13.55
C ASP A 137 0.98 -34.57 -12.55
N VAL A 138 1.31 -34.10 -11.34
CA VAL A 138 1.89 -34.92 -10.26
C VAL A 138 0.78 -35.39 -9.33
N ASP A 139 0.44 -36.68 -9.41
CA ASP A 139 -0.68 -37.27 -8.66
C ASP A 139 -0.37 -37.46 -7.16
N ASP A 140 0.89 -37.77 -6.82
CA ASP A 140 1.31 -37.99 -5.43
C ASP A 140 1.40 -36.63 -4.67
N PRO A 141 0.62 -36.41 -3.60
CA PRO A 141 0.59 -35.13 -2.88
C PRO A 141 1.96 -34.72 -2.35
N LYS A 142 2.71 -35.68 -1.82
CA LYS A 142 4.05 -35.44 -1.27
C LYS A 142 5.02 -34.99 -2.36
N ALA A 143 5.05 -35.68 -3.50
CA ALA A 143 5.88 -35.32 -4.64
C ALA A 143 5.48 -33.94 -5.19
N GLN A 144 4.18 -33.67 -5.35
CA GLN A 144 3.70 -32.38 -5.85
C GLN A 144 4.16 -31.21 -4.98
N LEU A 145 4.01 -31.32 -3.65
CA LEU A 145 4.41 -30.28 -2.71
C LEU A 145 5.94 -30.10 -2.68
N ASN A 146 6.70 -31.20 -2.72
CA ASN A 146 8.16 -31.13 -2.74
C ASN A 146 8.69 -30.50 -4.03
N ASP A 147 8.20 -30.91 -5.20
CA ASP A 147 8.62 -30.39 -6.49
C ASP A 147 8.28 -28.90 -6.62
N PHE A 148 7.11 -28.49 -6.13
CA PHE A 148 6.71 -27.08 -6.09
C PHE A 148 7.65 -26.27 -5.20
N VAL A 149 7.90 -26.74 -3.97
CA VAL A 149 8.79 -26.06 -3.03
C VAL A 149 10.21 -25.98 -3.59
N ASP A 150 10.75 -27.04 -4.17
CA ASP A 150 12.10 -27.04 -4.76
C ASP A 150 12.23 -26.05 -5.94
N ALA A 151 11.17 -25.87 -6.72
CA ALA A 151 11.13 -24.87 -7.79
C ALA A 151 10.90 -23.45 -7.27
N ALA A 152 10.09 -23.29 -6.22
CA ALA A 152 9.83 -22.04 -5.53
C ALA A 152 11.09 -21.50 -4.83
N LEU A 153 11.81 -22.33 -4.07
CA LEU A 153 13.00 -21.93 -3.32
C LEU A 153 14.12 -21.40 -4.22
N ARG A 154 14.20 -21.88 -5.47
CA ARG A 154 15.15 -21.39 -6.49
C ARG A 154 14.78 -20.02 -7.07
N SER A 155 13.50 -19.66 -7.03
CA SER A 155 12.95 -18.51 -7.77
C SER A 155 12.45 -17.39 -6.86
N ALA A 156 12.08 -17.72 -5.63
CA ALA A 156 11.50 -16.80 -4.65
C ALA A 156 12.54 -15.82 -4.10
N ARG A 157 12.15 -14.55 -4.06
CA ARG A 157 12.92 -13.44 -3.48
C ARG A 157 12.47 -13.16 -2.05
N GLY A 158 13.33 -12.50 -1.28
CA GLY A 158 13.13 -12.25 0.14
C GLY A 158 13.73 -13.31 1.05
N THR A 159 13.49 -13.12 2.34
CA THR A 159 14.01 -13.95 3.45
C THR A 159 12.86 -14.56 4.25
N ALA A 160 13.12 -15.63 4.99
CA ALA A 160 12.14 -16.19 5.90
C ALA A 160 11.68 -15.16 6.96
N PRO A 161 10.43 -15.23 7.44
CA PRO A 161 9.94 -14.42 8.55
C PRO A 161 10.79 -14.63 9.81
N ALA A 162 10.96 -13.57 10.60
CA ALA A 162 11.77 -13.60 11.82
C ALA A 162 11.26 -14.62 12.86
N SER A 163 9.97 -14.95 12.85
CA SER A 163 9.36 -15.96 13.72
C SER A 163 9.85 -17.38 13.46
N TRP A 164 10.45 -17.67 12.30
CA TRP A 164 11.00 -18.99 11.98
C TRP A 164 12.45 -19.18 12.49
N GLY A 165 13.05 -18.14 13.08
CA GLY A 165 14.42 -18.15 13.58
C GLY A 165 14.58 -18.69 15.01
N ASP A 166 15.14 -19.89 15.11
CA ASP A 166 15.79 -20.57 16.26
C ASP A 166 15.03 -20.66 17.60
N GLY A 167 14.17 -21.69 17.69
CA GLY A 167 13.74 -22.34 18.94
C GLY A 167 14.52 -23.64 19.18
N GLY A 168 15.80 -23.54 19.53
CA GLY A 168 16.65 -24.69 19.81
C GLY A 168 16.21 -25.49 21.04
N GLY A 169 15.67 -26.69 20.79
CA GLY A 169 15.80 -27.92 21.58
C GLY A 169 15.60 -27.87 23.10
N GLY A 170 14.40 -28.21 23.56
CA GLY A 170 14.15 -28.60 24.95
C GLY A 170 12.82 -29.33 25.09
N GLY A 171 12.87 -30.64 25.33
CA GLY A 171 11.69 -31.50 25.50
C GLY A 171 10.72 -30.96 26.54
N VAL A 172 9.43 -30.92 26.19
CA VAL A 172 8.39 -30.28 27.01
C VAL A 172 7.78 -31.32 27.95
N ASP A 173 8.19 -31.27 29.22
CA ASP A 173 7.46 -31.89 30.32
C ASP A 173 6.14 -31.14 30.57
N THR A 174 5.09 -31.90 30.88
CA THR A 174 3.67 -31.53 30.96
C THR A 174 3.30 -30.47 32.02
N THR A 175 4.29 -29.83 32.65
CA THR A 175 4.13 -28.73 33.61
C THR A 175 4.30 -27.33 32.97
N GLY A 176 4.77 -27.25 31.72
CA GLY A 176 5.04 -25.98 31.02
C GLY A 176 3.83 -25.24 30.45
N LEU A 177 2.66 -25.88 30.32
CA LEU A 177 1.49 -25.30 29.63
C LEU A 177 0.86 -24.10 30.36
N VAL A 178 1.00 -24.01 31.69
CA VAL A 178 0.46 -22.89 32.47
C VAL A 178 1.38 -21.66 32.43
N VAL A 179 2.70 -21.86 32.30
CA VAL A 179 3.67 -20.76 32.17
C VAL A 179 3.75 -20.26 30.72
N ALA A 180 3.68 -21.16 29.73
CA ALA A 180 3.62 -20.81 28.32
C ALA A 180 2.38 -19.99 27.96
N GLY A 181 1.19 -20.35 28.48
CA GLY A 181 -0.04 -19.58 28.26
C GLY A 181 0.02 -18.15 28.84
N ALA A 182 0.70 -17.95 29.98
CA ALA A 182 0.89 -16.63 30.57
C ALA A 182 1.92 -15.78 29.80
N VAL A 183 2.98 -16.40 29.25
CA VAL A 183 3.98 -15.73 28.41
C VAL A 183 3.42 -15.37 27.03
N VAL A 184 2.58 -16.21 26.42
CA VAL A 184 1.90 -15.91 25.15
C VAL A 184 0.84 -14.82 25.32
N ALA A 185 0.07 -14.83 26.41
CA ALA A 185 -0.89 -13.76 26.70
C ALA A 185 -0.19 -12.41 27.03
N ALA A 186 0.93 -12.43 27.76
CA ALA A 186 1.72 -11.23 28.04
C ALA A 186 2.50 -10.74 26.80
N GLY A 187 3.01 -11.66 25.97
CA GLY A 187 3.71 -11.37 24.71
C GLY A 187 2.78 -10.83 23.63
N GLY A 188 1.60 -11.42 23.45
CA GLY A 188 0.56 -10.97 22.53
C GLY A 188 -0.07 -9.63 22.95
N ALA A 189 -0.34 -9.43 24.24
CA ALA A 189 -0.77 -8.12 24.75
C ALA A 189 0.33 -7.05 24.60
N GLY A 190 1.60 -7.41 24.81
CA GLY A 190 2.75 -6.54 24.59
C GLY A 190 2.93 -6.15 23.12
N ALA A 191 2.90 -7.12 22.21
CA ALA A 191 2.97 -6.90 20.76
C ALA A 191 1.78 -6.07 20.25
N TYR A 192 0.55 -6.40 20.66
CA TYR A 192 -0.64 -5.61 20.34
C TYR A 192 -0.56 -4.18 20.90
N ALA A 193 -0.07 -4.01 22.13
CA ALA A 193 0.12 -2.68 22.72
C ALA A 193 1.19 -1.88 21.96
N LEU A 194 2.27 -2.52 21.50
CA LEU A 194 3.29 -1.89 20.67
C LEU A 194 2.74 -1.50 19.30
N VAL A 195 2.03 -2.39 18.60
CA VAL A 195 1.39 -2.11 17.32
C VAL A 195 0.38 -0.97 17.45
N ARG A 196 -0.50 -1.03 18.46
CA ARG A 196 -1.49 0.01 18.74
C ARG A 196 -0.84 1.35 19.09
N ARG A 197 0.25 1.33 19.85
CA ARG A 197 1.03 2.52 20.18
C ARG A 197 1.71 3.10 18.95
N ASN A 198 2.27 2.25 18.09
CA ASN A 198 2.94 2.68 16.88
C ASN A 198 1.93 3.27 15.89
N ARG A 199 0.78 2.63 15.73
CA ARG A 199 -0.33 3.14 14.93
C ARG A 199 -0.84 4.49 15.42
N ARG A 200 -1.02 4.67 16.74
CA ARG A 200 -1.40 5.97 17.30
C ARG A 200 -0.35 7.05 17.06
N ARG A 201 0.93 6.71 17.22
CA ARG A 201 2.03 7.63 16.92
C ARG A 201 2.05 8.03 15.46
N HIS A 202 1.86 7.07 14.57
CA HIS A 202 1.79 7.30 13.14
C HIS A 202 0.58 8.19 12.76
N GLU A 203 -0.60 7.91 13.31
CA GLU A 203 -1.80 8.77 13.15
C GLU A 203 -1.54 10.20 13.66
N GLU A 204 -0.83 10.36 14.78
CA GLU A 204 -0.43 11.67 15.32
C GLU A 204 0.57 12.40 14.40
N VAL A 205 1.59 11.70 13.90
CA VAL A 205 2.58 12.22 12.93
C VAL A 205 1.88 12.67 11.64
N GLN A 206 1.01 11.84 11.08
CA GLN A 206 0.24 12.17 9.88
C GLN A 206 -0.66 13.37 10.08
N ARG A 207 -1.34 13.48 11.23
CA ARG A 207 -2.19 14.63 11.53
C ARG A 207 -1.39 15.92 11.61
N THR A 208 -0.28 15.92 12.35
CA THR A 208 0.59 17.11 12.46
C THR A 208 1.24 17.46 11.12
N ALA A 209 1.60 16.47 10.31
CA ALA A 209 2.10 16.71 8.97
C ALA A 209 1.03 17.33 8.06
N LEU A 210 -0.22 16.83 8.10
CA LEU A 210 -1.33 17.40 7.34
C LEU A 210 -1.63 18.84 7.77
N GLU A 211 -1.56 19.16 9.06
CA GLU A 211 -1.71 20.54 9.56
C GLU A 211 -0.65 21.49 8.98
N LYS A 212 0.61 21.04 8.85
CA LYS A 212 1.66 21.81 8.17
C LYS A 212 1.39 21.95 6.68
N LEU A 213 0.93 20.88 6.04
CA LEU A 213 0.61 20.88 4.61
C LEU A 213 -0.58 21.79 4.28
N ARG A 214 -1.59 21.87 5.16
CA ARG A 214 -2.73 22.79 5.02
C ARG A 214 -2.28 24.22 4.79
N VAL A 215 -1.33 24.71 5.58
CA VAL A 215 -0.83 26.09 5.46
C VAL A 215 -0.24 26.35 4.06
N VAL A 216 0.69 25.49 3.61
CA VAL A 216 1.36 25.69 2.31
C VAL A 216 0.41 25.48 1.12
N VAL A 217 -0.54 24.56 1.23
CA VAL A 217 -1.54 24.32 0.18
C VAL A 217 -2.56 25.46 0.12
N ASP A 218 -3.00 26.00 1.25
CA ASP A 218 -3.90 27.15 1.29
C ASP A 218 -3.23 28.38 0.68
N GLU A 219 -1.93 28.59 0.92
CA GLU A 219 -1.13 29.59 0.19
C GLU A 219 -1.14 29.36 -1.33
N ASP A 220 -1.02 28.10 -1.77
CA ASP A 220 -0.98 27.76 -3.20
C ASP A 220 -2.34 27.95 -3.89
N ILE A 221 -3.43 27.55 -3.22
CA ILE A 221 -4.81 27.75 -3.66
C ILE A 221 -5.10 29.24 -3.73
N THR A 222 -4.73 30.01 -2.70
CA THR A 222 -4.93 31.47 -2.66
C THR A 222 -4.15 32.14 -3.79
N ALA A 223 -2.87 31.81 -3.95
CA ALA A 223 -2.05 32.38 -5.02
C ALA A 223 -2.59 32.05 -6.42
N TYR A 224 -3.16 30.85 -6.62
CA TYR A 224 -3.80 30.48 -7.87
C TYR A 224 -5.12 31.23 -8.08
N GLY A 225 -5.93 31.42 -7.04
CA GLY A 225 -7.14 32.26 -7.09
C GLY A 225 -6.82 33.71 -7.45
N GLU A 226 -5.76 34.28 -6.88
CA GLU A 226 -5.27 35.63 -7.23
C GLU A 226 -4.69 35.72 -8.65
N GLU A 227 -4.17 34.62 -9.19
CA GLU A 227 -3.74 34.52 -10.58
C GLU A 227 -4.95 34.54 -11.53
N LEU A 228 -6.00 33.78 -11.19
CA LEU A 228 -7.27 33.77 -11.92
C LEU A 228 -7.99 35.13 -11.86
N ASP A 229 -8.01 35.79 -10.71
CA ASP A 229 -8.64 37.11 -10.54
C ASP A 229 -7.94 38.21 -11.35
N ARG A 230 -6.61 38.12 -11.49
CA ARG A 230 -5.81 39.04 -12.31
C ARG A 230 -5.83 38.71 -13.80
N LEU A 231 -6.43 37.58 -14.20
CA LEU A 231 -6.47 37.19 -15.60
C LEU A 231 -7.40 38.13 -16.38
N GLU A 232 -6.81 38.92 -17.28
CA GLU A 232 -7.55 39.79 -18.19
C GLU A 232 -8.14 38.97 -19.36
N PHE A 233 -9.05 38.03 -19.09
CA PHE A 233 -9.78 37.27 -20.11
C PHE A 233 -11.26 37.14 -19.73
N HIS A 234 -12.15 37.50 -20.65
CA HIS A 234 -13.58 37.29 -20.50
C HIS A 234 -14.10 36.29 -21.55
N PRO A 235 -14.80 35.20 -21.16
CA PRO A 235 -15.27 34.17 -22.10
C PRO A 235 -16.16 34.68 -23.26
N ALA A 236 -16.79 35.85 -23.07
CA ALA A 236 -17.67 36.50 -24.04
C ALA A 236 -16.99 37.67 -24.80
N GLU A 237 -15.67 37.88 -24.63
CA GLU A 237 -14.97 38.96 -25.33
C GLU A 237 -14.80 38.66 -26.83
N PRO A 238 -14.75 39.69 -27.69
CA PRO A 238 -14.46 39.51 -29.10
C PRO A 238 -13.10 38.82 -29.30
N GLY A 239 -13.09 37.69 -30.00
CA GLY A 239 -11.88 36.91 -30.28
C GLY A 239 -11.69 35.69 -29.37
N ALA A 240 -12.50 35.50 -28.33
CA ALA A 240 -12.53 34.24 -27.58
C ALA A 240 -13.16 33.13 -28.44
N ASP A 241 -12.35 32.15 -28.85
CA ASP A 241 -12.82 30.93 -29.51
C ASP A 241 -13.21 29.84 -28.49
N ASP A 242 -13.76 28.72 -28.97
CA ASP A 242 -14.19 27.61 -28.10
C ASP A 242 -13.01 26.96 -27.35
N ALA A 243 -11.81 26.96 -27.96
CA ALA A 243 -10.64 26.36 -27.33
C ALA A 243 -10.13 27.24 -26.17
N MET A 244 -10.10 28.56 -26.34
CA MET A 244 -9.78 29.52 -25.28
C MET A 244 -10.79 29.43 -24.13
N ARG A 245 -12.08 29.29 -24.44
CA ARG A 245 -13.11 29.06 -23.42
C ARG A 245 -12.88 27.76 -22.65
N GLY A 246 -12.56 26.67 -23.35
CA GLY A 246 -12.26 25.39 -22.73
C GLY A 246 -11.01 25.42 -21.84
N ASP A 247 -9.94 26.11 -22.28
CA ASP A 247 -8.73 26.27 -21.47
C ASP A 247 -9.02 27.10 -20.20
N TYR A 248 -9.84 28.16 -20.30
CA TYR A 248 -10.26 28.95 -19.14
C TYR A 248 -11.18 28.15 -18.18
N GLU A 249 -12.13 27.40 -18.72
CA GLU A 249 -13.00 26.50 -17.93
C GLU A 249 -12.18 25.46 -17.19
N GLY A 250 -11.23 24.80 -17.86
CA GLY A 250 -10.32 23.83 -17.23
C GLY A 250 -9.46 24.45 -16.12
N ALA A 251 -9.10 25.73 -16.23
CA ALA A 251 -8.38 26.45 -15.18
C ALA A 251 -9.27 26.70 -13.94
N LEU A 252 -10.54 27.06 -14.13
CA LEU A 252 -11.53 27.23 -13.06
C LEU A 252 -11.90 25.90 -12.40
N ASP A 253 -12.12 24.86 -13.19
CA ASP A 253 -12.44 23.52 -12.69
C ASP A 253 -11.32 22.98 -11.80
N SER A 254 -10.07 23.20 -12.21
CA SER A 254 -8.89 22.82 -11.42
C SER A 254 -8.82 23.55 -10.07
N TYR A 255 -9.25 24.83 -10.02
CA TYR A 255 -9.32 25.59 -8.78
C TYR A 255 -10.37 25.03 -7.82
N GLU A 256 -11.57 24.76 -8.32
CA GLU A 256 -12.66 24.19 -7.51
C GLU A 256 -12.36 22.74 -7.08
N GLU A 257 -11.73 21.95 -7.95
CA GLU A 257 -11.26 20.60 -7.62
C GLU A 257 -10.19 20.65 -6.52
N ALA A 258 -9.20 21.54 -6.62
CA ALA A 258 -8.17 21.71 -5.59
C ALA A 258 -8.79 22.03 -4.21
N LYS A 259 -9.74 22.97 -4.16
CA LYS A 259 -10.47 23.32 -2.93
C LYS A 259 -11.23 22.11 -2.36
N ARG A 260 -12.01 21.42 -3.19
CA ARG A 260 -12.78 20.23 -2.79
C ARG A 260 -11.89 19.11 -2.26
N LEU A 261 -10.78 18.83 -2.95
CA LEU A 261 -9.82 17.80 -2.53
C LEU A 261 -9.17 18.18 -1.19
N MET A 262 -8.86 19.46 -0.98
CA MET A 262 -8.27 19.93 0.26
C MET A 262 -9.24 19.85 1.45
N ASP A 263 -10.50 20.20 1.24
CA ASP A 263 -11.57 20.02 2.23
C ASP A 263 -11.79 18.55 2.59
N ALA A 264 -11.63 17.66 1.61
CA ALA A 264 -11.77 16.21 1.78
C ALA A 264 -10.53 15.54 2.39
N ALA A 265 -9.35 16.20 2.37
CA ALA A 265 -8.09 15.60 2.83
C ALA A 265 -8.14 15.17 4.31
N ARG A 266 -7.73 13.93 4.58
CA ARG A 266 -7.67 13.32 5.92
C ARG A 266 -6.27 12.87 6.30
N LYS A 267 -5.38 12.68 5.33
CA LYS A 267 -3.99 12.28 5.53
C LYS A 267 -3.05 13.05 4.58
N PRO A 268 -1.74 13.13 4.88
CA PRO A 268 -0.78 13.90 4.07
C PRO A 268 -0.78 13.50 2.58
N GLU A 269 -1.01 12.24 2.26
CA GLU A 269 -0.96 11.71 0.90
C GLU A 269 -2.07 12.27 0.01
N ASP A 270 -3.21 12.67 0.60
CA ASP A 270 -4.34 13.25 -0.13
C ASP A 270 -3.97 14.60 -0.77
N VAL A 271 -2.96 15.30 -0.21
CA VAL A 271 -2.46 16.61 -0.71
C VAL A 271 -1.83 16.48 -2.10
N LYS A 272 -1.39 15.27 -2.48
CA LYS A 272 -0.85 15.01 -3.82
C LYS A 272 -1.85 15.38 -4.91
N ALA A 273 -3.11 14.97 -4.75
CA ALA A 273 -4.15 15.25 -5.73
C ALA A 273 -4.46 16.75 -5.81
N VAL A 274 -4.39 17.47 -4.68
CA VAL A 274 -4.60 18.93 -4.63
C VAL A 274 -3.54 19.67 -5.45
N THR A 275 -2.27 19.36 -5.23
CA THR A 275 -1.16 20.01 -5.94
C THR A 275 -1.10 19.61 -7.42
N GLN A 276 -1.52 18.40 -7.76
CA GLN A 276 -1.74 17.99 -9.16
C GLN A 276 -2.82 18.84 -9.83
N ALA A 277 -3.99 19.02 -9.21
CA ALA A 277 -5.03 19.88 -9.75
C ALA A 277 -4.54 21.32 -9.96
N LEU A 278 -3.77 21.87 -9.02
CA LEU A 278 -3.17 23.20 -9.17
C LEU A 278 -2.14 23.29 -10.31
N ALA A 279 -1.37 22.23 -10.56
CA ALA A 279 -0.46 22.16 -11.70
C ALA A 279 -1.22 22.07 -13.04
N ASP A 280 -2.30 21.27 -13.05
CA ASP A 280 -3.20 21.11 -14.19
C ASP A 280 -3.85 22.43 -14.58
N GLY A 281 -4.35 23.19 -13.59
CA GLY A 281 -4.93 24.51 -13.80
C GLY A 281 -3.96 25.52 -14.41
N ARG A 282 -2.71 25.58 -13.90
CA ARG A 282 -1.66 26.44 -14.46
C ARG A 282 -1.25 26.03 -15.87
N PHE A 283 -1.32 24.74 -16.20
CA PHE A 283 -1.11 24.30 -17.58
C PHE A 283 -2.23 24.79 -18.50
N SER A 284 -3.49 24.76 -18.05
CA SER A 284 -4.62 25.34 -18.80
C SER A 284 -4.46 26.85 -19.02
N LEU A 285 -3.99 27.59 -18.01
CA LEU A 285 -3.66 29.02 -18.17
C LEU A 285 -2.53 29.25 -19.19
N ALA A 286 -1.52 28.36 -19.23
CA ALA A 286 -0.44 28.44 -20.21
C ALA A 286 -0.94 28.17 -21.65
N LEU A 287 -1.87 27.23 -21.83
CA LEU A 287 -2.54 26.99 -23.11
C LEU A 287 -3.33 28.22 -23.57
N LEU A 288 -4.14 28.79 -22.66
CA LEU A 288 -4.92 29.99 -22.93
C LEU A 288 -4.02 31.17 -23.35
N ALA A 289 -2.95 31.43 -22.59
CA ALA A 289 -1.99 32.49 -22.92
C ALA A 289 -1.35 32.27 -24.30
N ALA A 290 -0.93 31.04 -24.62
CA ALA A 290 -0.35 30.72 -25.92
C ALA A 290 -1.33 30.97 -27.07
N ARG A 291 -2.62 30.61 -26.91
CA ARG A 291 -3.66 30.88 -27.91
C ARG A 291 -3.89 32.37 -28.11
N ARG A 292 -4.03 33.12 -27.01
CA ARG A 292 -4.26 34.58 -27.06
C ARG A 292 -3.12 35.32 -27.77
N GLU A 293 -1.89 34.86 -27.58
CA GLU A 293 -0.70 35.46 -28.16
C GLU A 293 -0.34 34.90 -29.55
N GLY A 294 -1.10 33.90 -30.06
CA GLY A 294 -0.80 33.25 -31.33
C GLY A 294 0.52 32.47 -31.34
N ARG A 295 0.97 32.01 -30.17
CA ARG A 295 2.20 31.20 -30.01
C ARG A 295 1.90 29.70 -30.15
N PRO A 296 2.92 28.88 -30.46
CA PRO A 296 2.79 27.43 -30.38
C PRO A 296 2.30 26.99 -28.99
N LEU A 297 1.41 26.00 -28.96
CA LEU A 297 0.90 25.45 -27.70
C LEU A 297 2.04 24.77 -26.93
N PRO A 298 2.19 25.04 -25.62
CA PRO A 298 3.20 24.38 -24.81
C PRO A 298 2.95 22.88 -24.68
N GLU A 299 4.02 22.10 -24.64
CA GLU A 299 3.98 20.70 -24.23
C GLU A 299 3.73 20.59 -22.72
N ARG A 300 3.14 19.47 -22.29
CA ARG A 300 2.92 19.21 -20.87
C ARG A 300 4.25 18.88 -20.19
N ARG A 301 4.71 19.78 -19.34
CA ARG A 301 5.95 19.65 -18.56
C ARG A 301 5.68 19.79 -17.07
N PRO A 302 6.55 19.24 -16.19
CA PRO A 302 6.51 19.55 -14.77
C PRO A 302 6.59 21.07 -14.53
N PRO A 303 6.10 21.56 -13.38
CA PRO A 303 6.22 22.97 -13.05
C PRO A 303 7.67 23.36 -12.75
N CYS A 304 7.92 24.66 -12.55
CA CYS A 304 9.25 25.14 -12.15
C CYS A 304 9.71 24.47 -10.84
N PHE A 305 10.92 23.92 -10.85
CA PHE A 305 11.54 23.28 -9.70
C PHE A 305 11.70 24.24 -8.51
N PHE A 306 12.05 25.50 -8.79
CA PHE A 306 12.32 26.50 -7.75
C PHE A 306 11.05 26.94 -7.02
N ASP A 307 9.97 27.18 -7.76
CA ASP A 307 8.64 27.42 -7.20
C ASP A 307 7.56 26.86 -8.15
N PRO A 308 6.85 25.78 -7.76
CA PRO A 308 5.81 25.20 -8.59
C PRO A 308 4.70 26.17 -9.01
N ARG A 309 4.50 27.27 -8.26
CA ARG A 309 3.52 28.31 -8.58
C ARG A 309 3.88 29.12 -9.81
N HIS A 310 5.12 29.05 -10.29
CA HIS A 310 5.53 29.71 -11.55
C HIS A 310 4.95 29.02 -12.80
N GLY A 311 4.27 27.88 -12.65
CA GLY A 311 3.66 27.15 -13.76
C GLY A 311 4.65 26.27 -14.53
N PRO A 312 4.26 25.80 -15.73
CA PRO A 312 5.02 24.82 -16.50
C PRO A 312 6.45 25.30 -16.83
N ALA A 313 7.41 24.39 -16.73
CA ALA A 313 8.78 24.66 -17.16
C ALA A 313 8.87 24.83 -18.68
N VAL A 314 9.82 25.65 -19.14
CA VAL A 314 10.09 25.89 -20.57
C VAL A 314 11.41 25.29 -21.03
N ALA A 315 12.27 24.91 -20.09
CA ALA A 315 13.56 24.28 -20.31
C ALA A 315 13.96 23.47 -19.08
N ASP A 316 14.93 22.57 -19.27
CA ASP A 316 15.71 22.01 -18.17
C ASP A 316 17.05 22.78 -18.12
N GLU A 317 17.48 23.16 -16.94
CA GLU A 317 18.74 23.88 -16.73
C GLU A 317 19.62 23.11 -15.74
N THR A 318 20.93 23.07 -16.01
CA THR A 318 21.88 22.53 -15.05
C THR A 318 22.00 23.48 -13.86
N TRP A 319 21.57 23.03 -12.69
CA TRP A 319 21.68 23.78 -11.45
C TRP A 319 22.46 23.00 -10.40
N THR A 320 23.31 23.70 -9.65
CA THR A 320 24.07 23.14 -8.54
C THR A 320 23.59 23.75 -7.23
N PRO A 321 23.00 22.96 -6.32
CA PRO A 321 22.68 23.45 -4.97
C PRO A 321 23.96 23.80 -4.19
N PRO A 322 23.90 24.72 -3.21
CA PRO A 322 25.08 25.16 -2.45
C PRO A 322 25.91 24.06 -1.78
N ALA A 323 25.31 22.90 -1.47
CA ALA A 323 25.97 21.78 -0.80
C ALA A 323 25.78 20.43 -1.52
N GLY A 324 25.50 20.43 -2.83
CA GLY A 324 25.19 19.18 -3.55
C GLY A 324 25.75 19.14 -4.97
N ALA A 325 25.34 18.11 -5.71
CA ALA A 325 25.82 17.83 -7.07
C ALA A 325 25.02 18.61 -8.13
N PRO A 326 25.64 18.97 -9.26
CA PRO A 326 24.93 19.52 -10.41
C PRO A 326 23.85 18.55 -10.89
N ARG A 327 22.70 19.09 -11.27
CA ARG A 327 21.54 18.34 -11.75
C ARG A 327 20.72 19.16 -12.75
N GLU A 328 20.07 18.46 -13.66
CA GLU A 328 19.05 19.05 -14.53
C GLU A 328 17.76 19.27 -13.72
N VAL A 329 17.25 20.50 -13.73
CA VAL A 329 15.98 20.83 -13.10
C VAL A 329 15.04 21.54 -14.09
N PRO A 330 13.73 21.26 -14.08
CA PRO A 330 12.77 21.97 -14.92
C PRO A 330 12.61 23.41 -14.43
N VAL A 331 12.76 24.40 -15.32
CA VAL A 331 12.75 25.83 -14.96
C VAL A 331 11.75 26.63 -15.82
N CYS A 332 11.00 27.53 -15.19
CA CYS A 332 10.14 28.48 -15.92
C CYS A 332 10.96 29.54 -16.66
N ALA A 333 10.33 30.27 -17.58
CA ALA A 333 11.01 31.30 -18.37
C ALA A 333 11.65 32.40 -17.49
N ALA A 334 11.00 32.78 -16.38
CA ALA A 334 11.47 33.82 -15.49
C ALA A 334 12.73 33.40 -14.71
N ASP A 335 12.72 32.22 -14.07
CA ASP A 335 13.89 31.73 -13.33
C ASP A 335 15.04 31.38 -14.27
N ARG A 336 14.75 30.91 -15.48
CA ARG A 336 15.76 30.70 -16.53
C ARG A 336 16.51 32.00 -16.84
N ALA A 337 15.78 33.11 -17.01
CA ALA A 337 16.38 34.40 -17.25
C ALA A 337 17.23 34.86 -16.05
N ARG A 338 16.78 34.62 -14.82
CA ARG A 338 17.55 34.95 -13.61
C ARG A 338 18.87 34.18 -13.54
N LEU A 339 18.83 32.87 -13.80
CA LEU A 339 20.03 32.03 -13.84
C LEU A 339 21.00 32.49 -14.93
N ALA A 340 20.49 32.80 -16.13
CA ALA A 340 21.31 33.33 -17.23
C ALA A 340 21.99 34.67 -16.88
N ASP A 341 21.34 35.50 -16.07
CA ASP A 341 21.88 36.76 -15.57
C ASP A 341 22.80 36.59 -14.33
N GLY A 342 23.04 35.37 -13.87
CA GLY A 342 23.80 35.09 -12.64
C GLY A 342 23.08 35.52 -11.35
N ARG A 343 21.76 35.65 -11.39
CA ARG A 343 20.91 35.98 -10.24
C ARG A 343 20.31 34.71 -9.64
N ASP A 344 20.09 34.73 -8.33
CA ASP A 344 19.43 33.62 -7.64
C ASP A 344 17.99 33.44 -8.14
N PRO A 345 17.55 32.19 -8.37
CA PRO A 345 16.16 31.89 -8.73
C PRO A 345 15.22 32.26 -7.58
N GLN A 346 13.93 32.43 -7.89
CA GLN A 346 12.92 32.66 -6.87
C GLN A 346 12.48 31.31 -6.28
N VAL A 347 13.11 30.96 -5.16
CA VAL A 347 12.88 29.68 -4.49
C VAL A 347 11.67 29.75 -3.58
N ARG A 348 10.78 28.75 -3.69
CA ARG A 348 9.70 28.53 -2.74
C ARG A 348 10.26 28.08 -1.41
N GLU A 349 10.13 28.96 -0.43
CA GLU A 349 10.37 28.63 0.96
C GLU A 349 9.08 28.24 1.67
N VAL A 350 9.21 27.42 2.70
CA VAL A 350 8.12 26.99 3.59
C VAL A 350 8.59 27.10 5.04
N ASP A 351 7.63 27.12 5.98
CA ASP A 351 7.92 27.28 7.40
C ASP A 351 8.52 26.02 8.01
N THR A 352 9.60 26.16 8.77
CA THR A 352 10.18 25.07 9.56
C THR A 352 10.41 25.52 11.00
N GLU A 353 10.71 24.58 11.88
CA GLU A 353 11.11 24.88 13.26
C GLU A 353 12.40 25.74 13.36
N TYR A 354 13.19 25.78 12.28
CA TYR A 354 14.44 26.57 12.18
C TYR A 354 14.29 27.81 11.29
N GLY A 355 13.05 28.25 11.01
CA GLY A 355 12.75 29.38 10.13
C GLY A 355 12.36 28.96 8.70
N ARG A 356 12.22 29.95 7.80
CA ARG A 356 11.92 29.69 6.38
C ARG A 356 13.09 28.94 5.73
N ARG A 357 12.78 27.89 4.99
CA ARG A 357 13.75 27.10 4.22
C ARG A 357 13.17 26.75 2.85
N PRO A 358 14.01 26.55 1.82
CA PRO A 358 13.57 25.93 0.58
C PRO A 358 12.81 24.64 0.86
N TYR A 359 11.74 24.37 0.11
CA TYR A 359 10.86 23.23 0.42
C TYR A 359 11.59 21.87 0.42
N TRP A 360 12.63 21.72 -0.40
CA TRP A 360 13.46 20.51 -0.43
C TRP A 360 14.39 20.34 0.79
N ASP A 361 14.50 21.35 1.63
CA ASP A 361 15.25 21.35 2.90
C ASP A 361 14.34 21.48 4.13
N ALA A 362 13.01 21.46 3.93
CA ALA A 362 12.03 21.76 4.98
C ALA A 362 11.56 20.55 5.81
N GLY A 363 12.06 19.36 5.50
CA GLY A 363 11.77 18.12 6.21
C GLY A 363 10.64 17.28 5.59
N PRO A 364 10.42 16.06 6.12
CA PRO A 364 9.66 15.01 5.44
C PRO A 364 8.18 15.33 5.21
N ALA A 365 7.57 16.15 6.07
CA ALA A 365 6.14 16.48 5.97
C ALA A 365 5.76 17.11 4.62
N TYR A 366 6.70 17.74 3.90
CA TYR A 366 6.46 18.40 2.62
C TYR A 366 6.54 17.48 1.40
N GLY A 367 6.98 16.23 1.58
CA GLY A 367 7.16 15.32 0.45
C GLY A 367 5.86 14.99 -0.31
N PRO A 368 4.70 14.75 0.35
CA PRO A 368 3.45 14.54 -0.38
C PRO A 368 2.99 15.74 -1.22
N TRP A 369 3.21 16.95 -0.71
CA TRP A 369 2.93 18.20 -1.42
C TRP A 369 3.87 18.38 -2.62
N ALA A 370 5.18 18.23 -2.43
CA ALA A 370 6.14 18.33 -3.53
C ALA A 370 5.91 17.24 -4.59
N GLY A 371 5.59 16.03 -4.15
CA GLY A 371 5.42 14.90 -5.06
C GLY A 371 4.10 14.88 -5.83
N GLY A 372 3.13 15.74 -5.52
CA GLY A 372 2.02 15.99 -6.43
C GLY A 372 2.41 16.86 -7.62
N TYR A 373 3.25 17.88 -7.42
CA TYR A 373 3.75 18.72 -8.51
C TYR A 373 4.68 17.98 -9.49
N PHE A 374 5.59 17.16 -8.96
CA PHE A 374 6.62 16.51 -9.78
C PHE A 374 6.33 15.02 -10.03
N GLY A 375 5.39 14.41 -9.33
CA GLY A 375 5.14 12.97 -9.42
C GLY A 375 6.25 12.11 -8.80
N GLY A 376 5.99 10.81 -8.66
CA GLY A 376 6.92 9.88 -8.01
C GLY A 376 8.15 9.47 -8.85
N GLY A 377 8.14 9.73 -10.16
CA GLY A 377 9.18 9.27 -11.08
C GLY A 377 10.38 10.21 -11.23
N ILE A 378 10.19 11.54 -11.10
CA ILE A 378 11.27 12.53 -11.30
C ILE A 378 11.68 13.23 -10.00
N LEU A 379 10.78 13.37 -9.02
CA LEU A 379 11.09 14.06 -7.77
C LEU A 379 12.32 13.49 -7.05
N PRO A 380 12.51 12.16 -6.94
CA PRO A 380 13.69 11.60 -6.28
C PRO A 380 15.01 12.07 -6.90
N ALA A 381 15.08 12.13 -8.24
CA ALA A 381 16.25 12.60 -8.96
C ALA A 381 16.52 14.09 -8.71
N LEU A 382 15.46 14.90 -8.67
CA LEU A 382 15.55 16.34 -8.39
C LEU A 382 16.04 16.62 -6.96
N LEU A 383 15.73 15.74 -6.01
CA LEU A 383 16.04 15.92 -4.59
C LEU A 383 17.30 15.15 -4.11
N VAL A 384 18.05 14.51 -5.00
CA VAL A 384 19.30 13.82 -4.62
C VAL A 384 20.23 14.79 -3.88
N GLY A 385 20.67 14.41 -2.68
CA GLY A 385 21.55 15.24 -1.85
C GLY A 385 20.88 16.41 -1.13
N THR A 386 19.55 16.51 -1.13
CA THR A 386 18.82 17.42 -0.22
C THR A 386 18.37 16.69 1.04
N LEU A 387 17.96 17.43 2.08
CA LEU A 387 17.43 16.83 3.30
C LEU A 387 16.16 16.03 3.01
N LEU A 388 15.22 16.60 2.25
CA LEU A 388 13.98 15.92 1.88
C LEU A 388 14.27 14.65 1.07
N GLY A 389 15.13 14.71 0.05
CA GLY A 389 15.49 13.53 -0.75
C GLY A 389 16.14 12.42 0.08
N SER A 390 17.01 12.79 1.04
CA SER A 390 17.68 11.82 1.92
C SER A 390 16.70 11.13 2.87
N VAL A 391 15.73 11.86 3.41
CA VAL A 391 14.71 11.28 4.30
C VAL A 391 13.71 10.44 3.50
N MET A 392 13.31 10.89 2.31
CA MET A 392 12.39 10.15 1.42
C MET A 392 12.94 8.80 0.95
N ALA A 393 14.25 8.65 0.88
CA ALA A 393 14.91 7.38 0.55
C ALA A 393 14.93 6.37 1.73
N GLY A 394 14.54 6.79 2.93
CA GLY A 394 14.54 5.93 4.12
C GLY A 394 13.26 5.10 4.27
N PRO A 395 13.34 3.84 4.75
CA PRO A 395 12.17 2.96 4.90
C PRO A 395 11.13 3.51 5.91
N ALA A 396 11.57 4.28 6.91
CA ALA A 396 10.68 4.93 7.86
C ALA A 396 9.77 5.98 7.19
N TYR A 397 10.24 6.64 6.13
CA TYR A 397 9.43 7.62 5.40
C TYR A 397 8.28 6.95 4.65
N ALA A 398 8.52 5.81 4.01
CA ALA A 398 7.47 5.04 3.33
C ALA A 398 6.41 4.54 4.31
N ALA A 399 6.82 4.14 5.52
CA ALA A 399 5.90 3.77 6.59
C ALA A 399 5.02 4.95 7.06
N ASP A 400 5.56 6.18 7.08
CA ASP A 400 4.85 7.36 7.56
C ASP A 400 4.01 8.10 6.49
N TYR A 401 4.48 8.10 5.24
CA TYR A 401 3.97 8.93 4.14
C TYR A 401 3.58 8.15 2.87
N GLY A 402 3.55 6.82 2.96
CA GLY A 402 3.16 5.91 1.88
C GLY A 402 4.25 5.64 0.84
N ALA A 403 4.20 4.45 0.23
CA ALA A 403 5.05 4.06 -0.89
C ALA A 403 4.51 4.67 -2.20
N GLY A 404 4.95 5.89 -2.56
CA GLY A 404 4.45 6.57 -3.77
C GLY A 404 5.38 7.62 -4.38
N TYR A 405 6.58 7.80 -3.81
CA TYR A 405 7.51 8.88 -4.17
C TYR A 405 8.90 8.36 -4.56
N GLY A 406 8.94 7.19 -5.19
CA GLY A 406 10.16 6.46 -5.53
C GLY A 406 10.04 5.05 -4.97
N ASP A 407 9.98 4.07 -5.86
CA ASP A 407 10.06 2.65 -5.50
C ASP A 407 11.45 2.35 -4.93
N PHE A 408 11.60 2.56 -3.62
CA PHE A 408 12.78 2.19 -2.85
C PHE A 408 12.41 1.53 -1.51
N GLY A 409 11.22 0.93 -1.41
CA GLY A 409 10.80 0.23 -0.20
C GLY A 409 9.33 -0.20 -0.20
N GLY A 410 8.98 -1.20 -1.02
CA GLY A 410 7.84 -2.07 -0.72
C GLY A 410 8.22 -3.12 0.33
N TYR A 411 7.22 -3.76 0.95
CA TYR A 411 7.45 -4.93 1.79
C TYR A 411 8.25 -5.98 1.01
N GLN A 412 9.38 -6.40 1.54
CA GLN A 412 10.18 -7.48 0.98
C GLN A 412 9.59 -8.82 1.41
N GLY A 413 9.94 -9.88 0.69
CA GLY A 413 9.51 -11.23 1.09
C GLY A 413 9.99 -11.56 2.50
N GLY A 414 9.06 -11.96 3.36
CA GLY A 414 9.27 -12.21 4.79
C GLY A 414 8.79 -11.11 5.73
N ASP A 415 8.48 -9.93 5.20
CA ASP A 415 8.05 -8.79 6.03
C ASP A 415 6.59 -8.93 6.48
N VAL A 416 6.27 -8.43 7.67
CA VAL A 416 4.90 -8.33 8.16
C VAL A 416 4.24 -7.10 7.50
N SER A 417 3.33 -7.34 6.56
CA SER A 417 2.58 -6.29 5.85
C SER A 417 1.12 -6.17 6.31
N GLY A 418 0.61 -7.15 7.05
CA GLY A 418 -0.82 -7.21 7.41
C GLY A 418 -1.72 -7.21 6.17
N ALA A 419 -2.77 -6.39 6.20
CA ALA A 419 -3.74 -6.22 5.12
C ALA A 419 -3.31 -5.18 4.05
N ASP A 420 -2.11 -4.60 4.17
CA ASP A 420 -1.57 -3.58 3.25
C ASP A 420 -0.76 -4.27 2.13
N PHE A 421 -1.45 -5.02 1.28
CA PHE A 421 -0.87 -5.73 0.13
C PHE A 421 -1.73 -5.56 -1.13
N ASP A 422 -1.15 -5.82 -2.31
CA ASP A 422 -1.89 -5.81 -3.56
C ASP A 422 -2.85 -7.01 -3.64
N SER A 423 -4.13 -6.76 -3.37
CA SER A 423 -5.17 -7.78 -3.41
C SER A 423 -5.36 -8.40 -4.80
N GLY A 424 -5.00 -7.69 -5.88
CA GLY A 424 -5.11 -8.20 -7.25
C GLY A 424 -4.19 -9.39 -7.52
N SER A 425 -3.08 -9.51 -6.79
CA SER A 425 -2.14 -10.63 -6.88
C SER A 425 -2.64 -11.90 -6.16
N PHE A 426 -3.74 -11.82 -5.40
CA PHE A 426 -4.34 -12.91 -4.63
C PHE A 426 -5.81 -13.16 -4.99
N ASP A 427 -6.33 -12.50 -6.04
CA ASP A 427 -7.67 -12.76 -6.57
C ASP A 427 -7.74 -14.15 -7.24
N GLY A 428 -8.95 -14.73 -7.26
CA GLY A 428 -9.25 -16.01 -7.89
C GLY A 428 -9.07 -17.27 -7.03
N GLY A 429 -9.40 -18.42 -7.61
CA GLY A 429 -9.50 -19.72 -6.94
C GLY A 429 -8.51 -20.77 -7.45
N PHE A 430 -8.85 -22.04 -7.34
CA PHE A 430 -8.05 -23.13 -7.90
C PHE A 430 -8.38 -23.32 -9.39
N GLY A 431 -7.51 -22.87 -10.31
CA GLY A 431 -7.57 -23.26 -11.74
C GLY A 431 -7.86 -22.15 -12.77
N ASP A 432 -7.86 -20.89 -12.38
CA ASP A 432 -7.94 -19.70 -13.22
C ASP A 432 -6.62 -19.41 -13.96
N GLY A 433 -6.16 -20.38 -14.75
CA GLY A 433 -5.05 -20.26 -15.70
C GLY A 433 -5.50 -20.11 -17.15
N GLY A 434 -6.77 -19.77 -17.40
CA GLY A 434 -7.34 -19.64 -18.74
C GLY A 434 -7.82 -18.22 -19.02
N PHE A 435 -7.02 -17.43 -19.74
CA PHE A 435 -7.51 -16.21 -20.39
C PHE A 435 -8.52 -16.61 -21.47
N GLY A 436 -9.81 -16.44 -21.17
CA GLY A 436 -10.90 -16.51 -22.15
C GLY A 436 -11.25 -15.12 -22.67
N GLY A 437 -10.75 -14.80 -23.87
CA GLY A 437 -11.48 -14.05 -24.90
C GLY A 437 -11.72 -12.55 -24.68
N GLY A 438 -11.07 -11.73 -25.51
CA GLY A 438 -11.59 -10.42 -25.85
C GLY A 438 -12.99 -10.51 -26.47
N GLY A 439 -13.83 -9.52 -26.15
CA GLY A 439 -15.16 -9.35 -26.71
C GLY A 439 -15.44 -7.87 -26.93
N ASP A 440 -15.43 -7.50 -28.20
CA ASP A 440 -16.01 -6.34 -28.87
C ASP A 440 -16.74 -5.27 -28.04
N PHE A 441 -16.18 -4.06 -28.00
CA PHE A 441 -16.98 -2.83 -27.97
C PHE A 441 -17.40 -2.50 -29.41
N GLY A 442 -18.30 -3.32 -29.94
CA GLY A 442 -18.94 -3.17 -31.24
C GLY A 442 -20.45 -3.37 -31.08
N GLY A 443 -21.13 -2.38 -30.50
CA GLY A 443 -22.58 -2.38 -30.33
C GLY A 443 -23.17 -1.03 -30.74
N GLY A 444 -23.44 -0.89 -32.03
CA GLY A 444 -24.06 0.30 -32.60
C GLY A 444 -25.43 0.59 -32.01
N GLY A 445 -25.60 1.81 -31.49
CA GLY A 445 -26.90 2.41 -31.28
C GLY A 445 -27.46 2.85 -32.62
N GLY A 446 -28.35 2.05 -33.19
CA GLY A 446 -29.26 2.49 -34.23
C GLY A 446 -30.25 3.49 -33.63
N PHE A 447 -30.12 4.76 -34.02
CA PHE A 447 -31.23 5.71 -34.00
C PHE A 447 -31.61 5.97 -35.44
N ASP A 448 -32.61 5.23 -35.91
CA ASP A 448 -33.38 5.61 -37.07
C ASP A 448 -34.20 6.87 -36.74
N GLY A 449 -34.11 7.86 -37.62
CA GLY A 449 -35.31 8.54 -38.11
C GLY A 449 -35.63 9.94 -37.61
N GLY A 450 -35.17 10.94 -38.37
CA GLY A 450 -36.10 11.91 -38.95
C GLY A 450 -35.94 13.37 -38.55
N GLY A 451 -35.66 14.24 -39.54
CA GLY A 451 -36.08 15.64 -39.48
C GLY A 451 -35.13 16.68 -40.07
N PHE A 452 -34.91 16.60 -41.39
CA PHE A 452 -34.49 17.64 -42.37
C PHE A 452 -33.25 18.49 -42.13
#